data_AF-A0A323TU44-F1
#
_entry.id   AF-A0A323TU44-F1
#
_cell.length_a   1.000
_cell.length_b   1.000
_cell.length_c   1.000
_cell.angle_alpha   90.00
_cell.angle_beta   90.00
_cell.angle_gamma   90.00
#
_symmetry.space_group_name_H-M   'P 1'
#
loop_
_entity.id
_entity.type
_entity.pdbx_description
1 polymer ?
#
loop_
_entity_poly.entity_id
_entity_poly.type
_entity_poly.pdbx_seq_one_letter_code
_entity_poly.pdbx_strand_id
1 'polypeptide(L)'
;YLSYNENYKILKNSENYKKLNSNMAQQILKEVDGSFKSFFGLLKLAKNGQYDNKKIKLPKYLAKDGFTTLVIGFVRLKDDMLIIPYSNSFRKTHEEIAIKLPPILKDKKIKEIRIIPKQHSRYFEIQYTYEVKEV
;
A
#
# COMPACT_ATOMS: atom_id res chain seq x y z
N TYR A 1 -11.20 -3.23 -18.11
CA TYR A 1 -10.76 -2.46 -16.92
C TYR A 1 -9.38 -1.92 -17.22
N LEU A 2 -8.96 -0.86 -16.55
CA LEU A 2 -7.62 -0.29 -16.76
C LEU A 2 -6.59 -1.16 -16.04
N SER A 3 -5.70 -1.82 -16.78
CA SER A 3 -4.66 -2.67 -16.17
C SER A 3 -3.62 -1.84 -15.42
N TYR A 4 -2.88 -2.45 -14.50
CA TYR A 4 -1.75 -1.81 -13.81
C TYR A 4 -0.84 -1.01 -14.75
N ASN A 5 -0.43 -1.60 -15.88
CA ASN A 5 0.51 -0.99 -16.81
C ASN A 5 -0.07 0.25 -17.50
N GLU A 6 -1.34 0.19 -17.91
CA GLU A 6 -2.03 1.33 -18.53
C GLU A 6 -2.31 2.42 -17.50
N ASN A 7 -2.75 2.04 -16.31
CA ASN A 7 -3.03 2.97 -15.22
C ASN A 7 -1.76 3.72 -14.78
N TYR A 8 -0.65 3.01 -14.66
CA TYR A 8 0.65 3.62 -14.36
C TYR A 8 1.07 4.65 -15.41
N LYS A 9 0.90 4.36 -16.71
CA LYS A 9 1.23 5.30 -17.79
C LYS A 9 0.46 6.63 -17.66
N ILE A 10 -0.80 6.56 -17.25
CA ILE A 10 -1.68 7.73 -17.07
C ILE A 10 -1.32 8.46 -15.76
N LEU A 11 -1.20 7.74 -14.65
CA LEU A 11 -1.09 8.35 -13.32
C LEU A 11 0.32 8.79 -12.95
N LYS A 12 1.39 8.25 -13.55
CA LYS A 12 2.78 8.62 -13.20
C LYS A 12 3.06 10.13 -13.26
N ASN A 13 2.31 10.85 -14.09
CA ASN A 13 2.44 12.30 -14.26
C ASN A 13 1.47 13.12 -13.41
N SER A 14 0.48 12.48 -12.77
CA SER A 14 -0.51 13.12 -11.92
C SER A 14 0.10 13.72 -10.66
N GLU A 15 -0.55 14.74 -10.12
CA GLU A 15 -0.14 15.41 -8.89
C GLU A 15 -0.10 14.43 -7.71
N ASN A 16 -1.14 13.61 -7.54
CA ASN A 16 -1.24 12.65 -6.44
C ASN A 16 -0.13 11.61 -6.47
N TYR A 17 0.18 11.06 -7.64
CA TYR A 17 1.27 10.10 -7.79
C TYR A 17 2.63 10.75 -7.44
N LYS A 18 2.87 11.97 -7.91
CA LYS A 18 4.12 12.71 -7.68
C LYS A 18 4.31 13.19 -6.24
N LYS A 19 3.24 13.28 -5.44
CA LYS A 19 3.32 13.58 -3.99
C LYS A 19 3.83 12.39 -3.18
N LEU A 20 3.54 11.17 -3.64
CA LEU A 20 3.98 9.94 -2.98
C LEU A 20 5.38 9.53 -3.41
N ASN A 21 6.04 8.71 -2.60
CA ASN A 21 7.19 7.96 -3.07
C ASN A 21 6.77 7.00 -4.19
N SER A 22 7.56 6.91 -5.27
CA SER A 22 7.21 6.11 -6.45
C SER A 22 6.89 4.65 -6.14
N ASN A 23 7.59 4.03 -5.20
CA ASN A 23 7.33 2.63 -4.84
C ASN A 23 5.97 2.48 -4.16
N MET A 24 5.64 3.39 -3.25
CA MET A 24 4.35 3.38 -2.56
C MET A 24 3.20 3.64 -3.53
N ALA A 25 3.36 4.61 -4.42
CA ALA A 25 2.38 4.93 -5.44
C ALA A 25 2.11 3.71 -6.34
N GLN A 26 3.16 2.99 -6.78
CA GLN A 26 3.00 1.77 -7.55
C GLN A 26 2.31 0.65 -6.76
N GLN A 27 2.58 0.50 -5.46
CA GLN A 27 1.90 -0.51 -4.65
C GLN A 27 0.40 -0.27 -4.56
N ILE A 28 -0.03 0.99 -4.40
CA ILE A 28 -1.46 1.35 -4.43
C ILE A 28 -2.09 0.96 -5.77
N LEU A 29 -1.41 1.24 -6.89
CA LEU A 29 -1.92 0.84 -8.22
C LEU A 29 -2.03 -0.68 -8.37
N LYS A 30 -1.08 -1.44 -7.81
CA LYS A 30 -1.10 -2.91 -7.83
C LYS A 30 -2.22 -3.49 -6.97
N GLU A 31 -2.52 -2.87 -5.83
CA GLU A 31 -3.62 -3.31 -4.96
C GLU A 31 -4.99 -3.12 -5.64
N VAL A 32 -5.18 -1.99 -6.33
CA VAL A 32 -6.37 -1.74 -7.15
C VAL A 32 -6.47 -2.75 -8.29
N ASP A 33 -5.39 -2.94 -9.06
CA ASP A 33 -5.34 -3.93 -10.14
C ASP A 33 -5.63 -5.36 -9.64
N GLY A 34 -5.05 -5.75 -8.51
CA GLY A 34 -5.29 -7.03 -7.85
C GLY A 34 -6.75 -7.22 -7.43
N SER A 35 -7.38 -6.18 -6.87
CA SER A 35 -8.81 -6.21 -6.52
C SER A 35 -9.70 -6.46 -7.73
N PHE A 36 -9.42 -5.80 -8.86
CA PHE A 36 -10.16 -6.03 -10.11
C PHE A 36 -9.87 -7.41 -10.72
N LYS A 37 -8.61 -7.87 -10.70
CA LYS A 37 -8.26 -9.23 -11.16
C LYS A 37 -9.00 -10.30 -10.37
N SER A 38 -9.06 -10.18 -9.04
CA SER A 38 -9.84 -11.09 -8.18
C SER A 38 -11.33 -11.03 -8.53
N PHE A 39 -11.90 -9.84 -8.75
CA PHE A 39 -13.29 -9.71 -9.20
C PHE A 39 -13.57 -10.45 -10.52
N PHE A 40 -12.73 -10.26 -11.55
CA PHE A 40 -12.89 -10.98 -12.82
C PHE A 40 -12.65 -12.49 -12.67
N GLY A 41 -11.72 -12.91 -11.81
CA GLY A 41 -11.51 -14.31 -11.46
C GLY A 41 -12.75 -14.96 -10.86
N LEU A 42 -13.41 -14.28 -9.91
CA LEU A 42 -14.67 -14.74 -9.32
C LEU A 42 -15.79 -14.84 -10.37
N LEU A 43 -15.90 -13.87 -11.29
CA LEU A 43 -16.88 -13.93 -12.38
C LEU A 43 -16.67 -15.16 -13.27
N LYS A 44 -15.41 -15.54 -13.53
CA LYS A 44 -15.10 -16.75 -14.30
C LYS A 44 -15.50 -18.03 -13.54
N LEU A 45 -15.23 -18.09 -12.23
CA LEU A 45 -15.63 -19.23 -11.40
C LEU A 45 -17.16 -19.39 -11.31
N ALA A 46 -17.89 -18.27 -11.19
CA ALA A 46 -19.36 -18.32 -11.17
C ALA A 46 -19.96 -18.78 -12.49
N LYS A 47 -19.39 -18.36 -13.63
CA LYS A 47 -19.78 -18.88 -14.95
C LYS A 47 -19.59 -20.40 -15.08
N ASN A 48 -18.61 -20.95 -14.38
CA ASN A 48 -18.32 -22.39 -14.35
C ASN A 48 -19.09 -23.14 -13.25
N GLY A 49 -20.02 -22.49 -12.53
CA GLY A 49 -20.77 -23.10 -11.43
C GLY A 49 -19.98 -23.35 -10.14
N GLN A 50 -18.74 -22.86 -10.05
CA GLN A 50 -17.84 -23.10 -8.91
C GLN A 50 -17.93 -22.02 -7.83
N TYR A 51 -18.72 -20.96 -8.07
CA TYR A 51 -18.90 -19.87 -7.13
C TYR A 51 -20.30 -19.24 -7.26
N ASP A 52 -20.87 -18.79 -6.14
CA ASP A 52 -22.18 -18.14 -6.14
C ASP A 52 -22.07 -16.71 -6.71
N ASN A 53 -22.72 -16.47 -7.84
CA ASN A 53 -22.73 -15.17 -8.51
C ASN A 53 -23.28 -14.04 -7.61
N LYS A 54 -24.22 -14.34 -6.69
CA LYS A 54 -24.81 -13.35 -5.77
C LYS A 54 -23.81 -12.79 -4.76
N LYS A 55 -22.71 -13.52 -4.52
CA LYS A 55 -21.65 -13.10 -3.59
C LYS A 55 -20.61 -12.20 -4.25
N ILE A 56 -20.63 -12.07 -5.58
CA ILE A 56 -19.66 -11.27 -6.33
C ILE A 56 -20.09 -9.80 -6.27
N LYS A 57 -19.18 -8.92 -5.83
CA LYS A 57 -19.39 -7.47 -5.78
C LYS A 57 -18.28 -6.76 -6.52
N LEU A 58 -18.64 -5.75 -7.30
CA LEU A 58 -17.67 -4.88 -7.95
C LEU A 58 -16.82 -4.16 -6.89
N PRO A 59 -15.48 -4.14 -7.01
CA PRO A 59 -14.63 -3.34 -6.15
C PRO A 59 -15.04 -1.87 -6.18
N LYS A 60 -15.13 -1.24 -5.01
CA LYS A 60 -15.45 0.18 -4.88
C LYS A 60 -14.18 0.98 -4.63
N TYR A 61 -14.16 2.23 -5.10
CA TYR A 61 -13.12 3.17 -4.73
C TYR A 61 -13.38 3.74 -3.33
N LEU A 62 -12.31 4.21 -2.69
CA LEU A 62 -12.41 4.96 -1.45
C LEU A 62 -13.14 6.29 -1.67
N ALA A 63 -13.75 6.82 -0.61
CA ALA A 63 -14.24 8.18 -0.59
C ALA A 63 -13.10 9.16 -0.93
N LYS A 64 -13.44 10.36 -1.42
CA LYS A 64 -12.45 11.36 -1.86
C LYS A 64 -11.49 11.78 -0.73
N ASP A 65 -12.01 11.82 0.49
CA ASP A 65 -11.34 12.09 1.76
C ASP A 65 -11.01 10.80 2.55
N GLY A 66 -11.15 9.65 1.89
CA GLY A 66 -10.84 8.36 2.46
C GLY A 66 -9.33 8.15 2.63
N PHE A 67 -8.98 7.30 3.58
CA PHE A 67 -7.60 6.94 3.86
C PHE A 67 -7.33 5.50 3.45
N THR A 68 -6.12 5.23 2.99
CA THR A 68 -5.68 3.88 2.62
C THR A 68 -4.41 3.50 3.37
N THR A 69 -4.09 2.21 3.38
CA THR A 69 -2.85 1.69 3.95
C THR A 69 -1.65 2.16 3.14
N LEU A 70 -0.62 2.63 3.83
CA LEU A 70 0.68 2.93 3.23
C LEU A 70 1.57 1.70 3.34
N VAL A 71 1.98 1.15 2.20
CA VAL A 71 2.86 -0.03 2.13
C VAL A 71 4.27 0.40 1.72
N ILE A 72 5.25 0.18 2.61
CA ILE A 72 6.66 0.49 2.40
C ILE A 72 7.42 -0.83 2.21
N GLY A 73 7.69 -1.18 0.96
CA GLY A 73 8.46 -2.39 0.61
C GLY A 73 9.98 -2.19 0.53
N PHE A 74 10.45 -0.94 0.44
CA PHE A 74 11.87 -0.60 0.50
C PHE A 74 12.14 0.14 1.80
N VAL A 75 12.37 -0.62 2.86
CA VAL A 75 12.58 -0.10 4.20
C VAL A 75 14.01 0.45 4.31
N ARG A 76 14.13 1.72 4.72
CA ARG A 76 15.39 2.36 5.07
C ARG A 76 15.28 2.87 6.50
N LEU A 77 16.22 2.45 7.33
CA LEU A 77 16.29 2.84 8.73
C LEU A 77 17.48 3.76 8.93
N LYS A 78 17.31 4.77 9.78
CA LYS A 78 18.38 5.65 10.25
C LYS A 78 18.31 5.67 11.78
N ASP A 79 19.35 5.22 12.46
CA ASP A 79 19.44 5.22 13.93
C ASP A 79 18.21 4.57 14.60
N ASP A 80 17.82 3.38 14.14
CA ASP A 80 16.60 2.65 14.58
C ASP A 80 15.28 3.42 14.39
N MET A 81 15.26 4.44 13.52
CA MET A 81 14.06 5.16 13.11
C MET A 81 13.69 4.84 11.66
N LEU A 82 12.41 4.54 11.45
CA LEU A 82 11.80 4.55 10.13
C LEU A 82 11.51 5.99 9.75
N ILE A 83 12.17 6.45 8.70
CA ILE A 83 11.82 7.70 8.03
C ILE A 83 10.76 7.37 6.98
N ILE A 84 9.60 8.03 7.05
CA ILE A 84 8.54 7.85 6.05
C ILE A 84 9.05 8.34 4.69
N PRO A 85 9.04 7.49 3.65
CA PRO A 85 9.54 7.89 2.35
C PRO A 85 8.55 8.80 1.63
N TYR A 86 8.98 10.02 1.35
CA TYR A 86 8.23 11.01 0.58
C TYR A 86 8.73 11.13 -0.85
N SER A 87 8.01 11.88 -1.68
CA SER A 87 8.59 12.46 -2.88
C SER A 87 9.49 13.64 -2.54
N ASN A 88 10.44 13.96 -3.43
CA ASN A 88 11.35 15.09 -3.24
C ASN A 88 10.61 16.43 -3.18
N SER A 89 9.50 16.57 -3.92
CA SER A 89 8.69 17.80 -3.87
C SER A 89 7.96 17.93 -2.54
N PHE A 90 7.40 16.83 -2.02
CA PHE A 90 6.69 16.84 -0.75
C PHE A 90 7.62 17.14 0.43
N ARG A 91 8.83 16.58 0.43
CA ARG A 91 9.85 16.79 1.47
C ARG A 91 10.30 18.25 1.61
N LYS A 92 10.21 19.06 0.55
CA LYS A 92 10.64 20.48 0.60
C LYS A 92 9.72 21.36 1.44
N THR A 93 8.46 20.97 1.60
CA THR A 93 7.43 21.80 2.22
C THR A 93 6.84 21.17 3.49
N HIS A 94 7.29 19.97 3.86
CA HIS A 94 6.77 19.23 5.01
C HIS A 94 7.92 18.68 5.85
N GLU A 95 7.68 18.62 7.16
CA GLU A 95 8.61 18.01 8.09
C GLU A 95 8.71 16.49 7.88
N GLU A 96 9.89 15.96 8.20
CA GLU A 96 10.14 14.54 8.12
C GLU A 96 9.44 13.83 9.28
N ILE A 97 8.65 12.79 8.97
CA ILE A 97 8.04 11.96 10.01
C ILE A 97 8.98 10.78 10.25
N ALA A 98 9.48 10.70 11.47
CA ALA A 98 10.32 9.61 11.95
C ALA A 98 9.54 8.78 12.98
N ILE A 99 9.55 7.46 12.80
CA ILE A 99 8.88 6.50 13.68
C ILE A 99 9.95 5.61 14.29
N LYS A 100 10.08 5.63 15.62
CA LYS A 100 11.01 4.74 16.33
C LYS A 100 10.58 3.29 16.16
N LEU A 101 11.53 2.41 15.84
CA LEU A 101 11.23 0.99 15.73
C LEU A 101 10.96 0.36 17.11
N PRO A 102 10.03 -0.59 17.19
CA PRO A 102 9.91 -1.46 18.34
C PRO A 102 11.23 -2.19 18.64
N PRO A 103 11.71 -2.24 19.90
CA PRO A 103 12.99 -2.88 20.26
C PRO A 103 13.11 -4.34 19.82
N ILE A 104 11.98 -5.06 19.76
CA ILE A 104 11.94 -6.47 19.30
C ILE A 104 12.36 -6.63 17.83
N LEU A 105 12.31 -5.57 17.02
CA LEU A 105 12.71 -5.60 15.62
C LEU A 105 14.17 -5.18 15.41
N LYS A 106 14.90 -4.88 16.50
CA LYS A 106 16.32 -4.56 16.42
C LYS A 106 17.07 -5.74 15.80
N ASP A 107 18.01 -5.43 14.91
CA ASP A 107 18.82 -6.39 14.15
C ASP A 107 18.03 -7.34 13.22
N LYS A 108 16.72 -7.13 13.07
CA LYS A 108 15.89 -7.90 12.14
C LYS A 108 15.85 -7.24 10.76
N LYS A 109 15.93 -8.06 9.71
CA LYS A 109 15.79 -7.59 8.33
C LYS A 109 14.31 -7.42 7.97
N ILE A 110 13.81 -6.19 8.10
CA ILE A 110 12.44 -5.82 7.77
C ILE A 110 12.27 -5.82 6.24
N LYS A 111 11.23 -6.50 5.77
CA LYS A 111 10.84 -6.60 4.35
C LYS A 111 9.78 -5.60 3.96
N GLU A 112 8.80 -5.42 4.82
CA GLU A 112 7.64 -4.60 4.54
C GLU A 112 7.14 -3.96 5.83
N ILE A 113 6.73 -2.70 5.72
CA ILE A 113 6.03 -1.99 6.78
C ILE A 113 4.70 -1.50 6.22
N ARG A 114 3.61 -1.75 6.95
CA ARG A 114 2.27 -1.26 6.61
C ARG A 114 1.81 -0.28 7.68
N ILE A 115 1.41 0.91 7.28
CA ILE A 115 0.82 1.91 8.16
C ILE A 115 -0.67 1.98 7.82
N ILE A 116 -1.49 1.48 8.72
CA ILE A 116 -2.92 1.27 8.51
C ILE A 116 -3.67 2.36 9.30
N PRO A 117 -4.44 3.23 8.63
CA PRO A 117 -5.27 4.21 9.31
C PRO A 117 -6.41 3.53 10.07
N LYS A 118 -6.64 3.94 11.32
CA LYS A 118 -7.75 3.49 12.18
C LYS A 118 -8.54 4.69 12.67
N GLN A 119 -9.85 4.50 12.86
CA GLN A 119 -10.77 5.54 13.35
C GLN A 119 -10.64 6.87 12.58
N HIS A 120 -10.82 6.84 11.26
CA HIS A 120 -10.67 8.03 10.39
C HIS A 120 -9.31 8.74 10.54
N SER A 121 -8.23 7.95 10.63
CA SER A 121 -6.84 8.44 10.77
C SER A 121 -6.55 9.20 12.06
N ARG A 122 -7.34 8.98 13.12
CA ARG A 122 -6.99 9.43 14.48
C ARG A 122 -5.87 8.58 15.08
N TYR A 123 -5.82 7.32 14.70
CA TYR A 123 -4.78 6.37 15.13
C TYR A 123 -4.23 5.63 13.92
N PHE A 124 -3.00 5.16 14.03
CA PHE A 124 -2.34 4.35 13.01
C PHE A 124 -1.82 3.07 13.63
N GLU A 125 -2.18 1.94 13.03
CA GLU A 125 -1.60 0.64 13.36
C GLU A 125 -0.42 0.40 12.42
N ILE A 126 0.75 0.07 12.96
CA ILE A 126 1.94 -0.21 12.17
C ILE A 126 2.25 -1.69 12.25
N GLN A 127 2.23 -2.36 11.11
CA GLN A 127 2.57 -3.78 10.98
C GLN A 127 3.94 -3.92 10.32
N TYR A 128 4.74 -4.83 10.84
CA TYR A 128 6.10 -5.09 10.37
C TYR A 128 6.24 -6.56 9.95
N THR A 129 6.69 -6.77 8.72
CA THR A 129 7.06 -8.10 8.21
C THR A 129 8.57 -8.17 8.11
N TYR A 130 9.19 -9.16 8.73
CA TYR A 130 10.65 -9.33 8.77
C TYR A 130 11.05 -10.78 8.48
N GLU A 131 12.28 -10.96 7.97
CA GLU A 131 12.84 -12.31 7.74
C GLU A 131 13.13 -13.01 9.07
N VAL A 132 12.71 -14.27 9.17
CA VAL A 132 13.08 -15.18 10.25
C VAL A 132 13.99 -16.24 9.63
N LYS A 133 15.14 -16.52 10.25
CA LYS A 133 15.94 -17.69 9.87
C LYS A 133 15.20 -18.92 10.38
N GLU A 134 14.92 -19.88 9.51
CA GLU A 134 14.48 -21.20 9.95
C GLU A 134 15.60 -21.80 10.83
N VAL A 135 15.21 -22.30 12.00
CA VAL A 135 16.08 -22.97 12.97
C VAL A 135 16.10 -24.46 12.65
#